data_AF-A0A4P6WYS4-F1
#
_entry.id   AF-A0A4P6WYS4-F1
#
_cell.length_a   1.000
_cell.length_b   1.000
_cell.length_c   1.000
_cell.angle_alpha   90.00
_cell.angle_beta   90.00
_cell.angle_gamma   90.00
#
_symmetry.space_group_name_H-M   'P 1'
#
loop_
_entity.id
_entity.type
_entity.pdbx_description
1 polymer ?
#
loop_
_entity_poly.entity_id
_entity_poly.type
_entity_poly.pdbx_seq_one_letter_code
_entity_poly.pdbx_strand_id
1 'polypeptide(L)'
;MPASRFALLSRVALGLVVALLSACGGGSDQDAAPSSNTTTSADAPAGTTSLLDEWARYADSGQPLLVDGEDATEAHLGKAARLNREQLGEYQRKSASAQKSGLLTPKAFTGLVPVYRFLNRQTGAHFYTIDTAERDLVIATMPQFNYEGQAFLVSPTAQPGLLPVHRFNNTVNGVHLYTISEDEKNYIQANLPSYVYEGVAYHASPVGGAGLKPLFRFYRSDRGLHFYTADHTERDGVIASLCAYRYEGPAYYVMDPAAVSDPPTATPNAVVLVVGDSLSQGYGTSINGNPYSFVSPGKVWTQKLATEIRTRTGRACNRLVNVSVGGMRTDHGLARIQGWLNQYAPTHVILAQGTNDAWQNRGVWSMEANLGAMAQASLAAHARVYVMDFAFYPKGSAYRQGMTEMYQRVATNNAGTYFAGSGGIPFTGTYYHPDQVHLKDAAQPAILENVWQALVPSF
;
A
#
# COMPACT_ATOMS: atom_id res chain seq x y z
N MET A 1 -44.97 -11.47 48.89
CA MET A 1 -44.00 -12.29 49.64
C MET A 1 -42.60 -11.82 49.31
N PRO A 2 -41.85 -11.28 50.28
CA PRO A 2 -40.45 -10.87 50.13
C PRO A 2 -39.48 -11.87 50.79
N ALA A 3 -38.22 -11.94 50.32
CA ALA A 3 -36.99 -12.35 51.02
C ALA A 3 -35.90 -12.60 49.95
N SER A 4 -34.76 -11.91 49.82
CA SER A 4 -33.69 -11.46 50.73
C SER A 4 -32.43 -12.36 50.66
N ARG A 5 -31.28 -11.70 50.37
CA ARG A 5 -29.88 -11.91 50.87
C ARG A 5 -28.88 -12.82 50.10
N PHE A 6 -27.71 -12.20 49.76
CA PHE A 6 -26.28 -12.56 49.96
C PHE A 6 -25.80 -14.01 49.64
N ALA A 7 -24.59 -14.35 49.15
CA ALA A 7 -23.28 -13.70 48.97
C ALA A 7 -22.34 -14.59 48.10
N LEU A 8 -21.30 -13.95 47.51
CA LEU A 8 -19.91 -14.38 47.23
C LEU A 8 -19.55 -15.87 46.96
N LEU A 9 -18.81 -16.14 45.85
CA LEU A 9 -17.39 -16.59 45.88
C LEU A 9 -16.81 -16.88 44.48
N SER A 10 -15.76 -16.12 44.17
CA SER A 10 -14.55 -16.37 43.37
C SER A 10 -14.32 -17.76 42.77
N ARG A 11 -13.86 -17.82 41.51
CA ARG A 11 -12.67 -18.60 41.10
C ARG A 11 -12.16 -18.22 39.70
N VAL A 12 -10.94 -17.69 39.71
CA VAL A 12 -9.99 -17.51 38.60
C VAL A 12 -9.58 -18.89 38.08
N ALA A 13 -9.52 -19.07 36.75
CA ALA A 13 -8.85 -20.20 36.12
C ALA A 13 -7.72 -19.68 35.21
N LEU A 14 -6.49 -19.81 35.71
CA LEU A 14 -5.24 -19.56 35.01
C LEU A 14 -4.75 -20.90 34.46
N GLY A 15 -4.73 -21.06 33.13
CA GLY A 15 -4.19 -22.25 32.46
C GLY A 15 -2.75 -22.01 32.03
N LEU A 16 -1.79 -22.51 32.81
CA LEU A 16 -0.37 -22.56 32.48
C LEU A 16 -0.05 -23.96 31.94
N VAL A 17 0.44 -24.09 30.71
CA VAL A 17 0.97 -25.34 30.16
C VAL A 17 2.49 -25.24 30.10
N VAL A 18 3.15 -26.06 30.91
CA VAL A 18 4.60 -26.31 30.91
C VAL A 18 4.84 -27.60 30.14
N ALA A 19 5.76 -27.59 29.18
CA ALA A 19 6.37 -28.79 28.64
C ALA A 19 7.89 -28.60 28.58
N LEU A 20 8.58 -29.31 29.47
CA LEU A 20 10.02 -29.53 29.53
C LEU A 20 10.43 -30.54 28.45
N LEU A 21 11.55 -30.31 27.75
CA LEU A 21 12.39 -31.39 27.21
C LEU A 21 13.88 -30.99 27.27
N SER A 22 14.54 -31.64 28.23
CA SER A 22 15.92 -32.10 28.43
C SER A 22 17.04 -31.70 27.46
N ALA A 23 18.15 -31.26 28.09
CA ALA A 23 19.50 -31.18 27.55
C ALA A 23 20.34 -32.45 27.87
N CYS A 24 21.34 -32.72 27.01
CA CYS A 24 22.66 -33.35 27.25
C CYS A 24 23.25 -33.67 25.86
N GLY A 25 24.51 -33.48 25.50
CA GLY A 25 25.75 -32.99 26.11
C GLY A 25 26.70 -32.63 24.94
N GLY A 26 27.68 -31.76 25.10
CA GLY A 26 29.00 -32.09 25.63
C GLY A 26 30.04 -31.45 24.71
N GLY A 27 30.79 -30.48 25.23
CA GLY A 27 31.87 -29.79 24.52
C GLY A 27 33.22 -30.15 25.13
N SER A 28 34.26 -30.18 24.29
CA SER A 28 35.66 -30.20 24.70
C SER A 28 36.51 -29.49 23.65
N ASP A 29 37.06 -28.36 24.08
CA ASP A 29 38.44 -27.88 23.98
C ASP A 29 39.18 -27.60 22.65
N GLN A 30 39.93 -26.49 22.75
CA GLN A 30 41.26 -26.13 22.21
C GLN A 30 41.37 -25.16 21.03
N ASP A 31 41.80 -23.94 21.40
CA ASP A 31 43.03 -23.25 20.98
C ASP A 31 43.31 -22.98 19.50
N ALA A 32 43.36 -21.69 19.12
CA ALA A 32 44.62 -21.00 18.78
C ALA A 32 44.36 -19.66 18.04
N ALA A 33 44.91 -18.58 18.58
CA ALA A 33 45.36 -17.40 17.82
C ALA A 33 46.91 -17.50 17.69
N PRO A 34 47.68 -16.57 17.06
CA PRO A 34 47.32 -15.31 16.39
C PRO A 34 48.17 -14.97 15.11
N SER A 35 48.05 -13.72 14.65
CA SER A 35 48.99 -12.92 13.81
C SER A 35 48.82 -13.04 12.27
N SER A 36 48.90 -11.98 11.46
CA SER A 36 49.75 -10.78 11.56
C SER A 36 49.29 -9.61 10.65
N ASN A 37 49.58 -8.39 11.15
CA ASN A 37 50.02 -7.14 10.50
C ASN A 37 49.32 -6.51 9.27
N THR A 38 48.58 -5.44 9.58
CA THR A 38 48.73 -4.04 9.12
C THR A 38 49.43 -3.74 7.77
N THR A 39 48.70 -3.10 6.85
CA THR A 39 49.11 -1.81 6.27
C THR A 39 47.89 -1.01 5.79
N THR A 40 47.87 0.26 6.17
CA THR A 40 46.84 1.26 5.94
C THR A 40 46.97 1.91 4.55
N SER A 41 45.86 2.04 3.82
CA SER A 41 45.66 3.17 2.90
C SER A 41 44.29 3.80 3.18
N ALA A 42 44.32 5.11 3.32
CA ALA A 42 43.21 5.95 3.71
C ALA A 42 42.16 6.03 2.59
N ASP A 43 40.91 5.75 2.94
CA ASP A 43 39.73 6.13 2.16
C ASP A 43 38.67 6.73 3.07
N ALA A 44 37.94 7.69 2.49
CA ALA A 44 36.99 8.63 3.07
C ALA A 44 35.97 8.03 4.05
N PRO A 45 35.39 8.83 4.99
CA PRO A 45 34.43 8.32 5.95
C PRO A 45 33.19 7.81 5.20
N ALA A 46 32.99 6.50 5.24
CA ALA A 46 31.75 5.86 4.85
C ALA A 46 30.62 6.53 5.64
N GLY A 47 29.64 7.08 4.92
CA GLY A 47 28.41 7.59 5.52
C GLY A 47 27.81 6.51 6.41
N THR A 48 27.49 6.88 7.64
CA THR A 48 26.73 6.03 8.56
C THR A 48 25.46 5.59 7.83
N THR A 49 25.39 4.31 7.47
CA THR A 49 24.13 3.68 7.04
C THR A 49 23.11 3.92 8.14
N SER A 50 21.93 4.42 7.79
CA SER A 50 20.89 4.62 8.79
C SER A 50 20.49 3.26 9.36
N LEU A 51 20.04 3.20 10.62
CA LEU A 51 19.56 1.95 11.22
C LEU A 51 18.41 1.30 10.42
N LEU A 52 17.70 2.09 9.60
CA LEU A 52 16.72 1.60 8.62
C LEU A 52 17.34 0.77 7.49
N ASP A 53 18.55 1.11 7.04
CA ASP A 53 19.27 0.37 5.99
C ASP A 53 19.76 -0.99 6.47
N GLU A 54 20.16 -1.10 7.74
CA GLU A 54 20.50 -2.38 8.37
C GLU A 54 19.26 -3.27 8.55
N TRP A 55 18.12 -2.66 8.89
CA TRP A 55 16.87 -3.37 9.11
C TRP A 55 16.17 -3.83 7.82
N ALA A 56 16.28 -3.07 6.74
CA ALA A 56 15.87 -3.48 5.41
C ALA A 56 16.53 -4.80 4.98
N ARG A 57 17.85 -4.90 5.21
CA ARG A 57 18.65 -6.09 4.93
C ARG A 57 18.27 -7.27 5.82
N TYR A 58 17.89 -7.01 7.09
CA TYR A 58 17.33 -8.04 7.97
C TYR A 58 15.92 -8.48 7.54
N ALA A 59 15.09 -7.58 6.99
CA ALA A 59 13.76 -7.91 6.49
C ALA A 59 13.79 -8.73 5.17
N ASP A 60 14.81 -8.54 4.32
CA ASP A 60 15.08 -9.38 3.15
C ASP A 60 15.56 -10.80 3.51
N SER A 61 15.83 -11.10 4.80
CA SER A 61 16.21 -12.44 5.26
C SER A 61 15.04 -13.45 5.29
N GLY A 62 13.82 -13.02 4.92
CA GLY A 62 12.75 -13.94 4.54
C GLY A 62 12.04 -14.67 5.68
N GLN A 63 11.95 -14.10 6.89
CA GLN A 63 11.07 -14.63 7.94
C GLN A 63 9.66 -14.02 7.83
N PRO A 64 8.63 -14.77 7.40
CA PRO A 64 7.24 -14.30 7.33
C PRO A 64 6.57 -14.48 8.70
N LEU A 65 5.84 -13.46 9.17
CA LEU A 65 4.82 -13.66 10.19
C LEU A 65 3.52 -13.99 9.45
N LEU A 66 3.27 -15.28 9.23
CA LEU A 66 2.03 -15.76 8.62
C LEU A 66 0.85 -15.45 9.54
N VAL A 67 -0.07 -14.59 9.10
CA VAL A 67 -1.40 -14.46 9.72
C VAL A 67 -2.45 -14.73 8.67
N ASP A 68 -3.05 -15.92 8.71
CA ASP A 68 -4.18 -16.29 7.85
C ASP A 68 -5.35 -15.30 8.08
N GLY A 69 -5.80 -14.61 7.02
CA GLY A 69 -6.85 -13.59 7.07
C GLY A 69 -6.49 -12.23 6.45
N GLU A 70 -5.32 -12.11 5.83
CA GLU A 70 -4.71 -10.86 5.32
C GLU A 70 -5.55 -10.09 4.30
N ASP A 71 -6.26 -10.74 3.38
CA ASP A 71 -6.97 -10.03 2.29
C ASP A 71 -8.06 -9.06 2.82
N ALA A 72 -8.83 -9.47 3.83
CA ALA A 72 -9.89 -8.63 4.39
C ALA A 72 -9.32 -7.50 5.24
N THR A 73 -8.35 -7.81 6.11
CA THR A 73 -7.71 -6.82 7.00
C THR A 73 -6.95 -5.76 6.19
N GLU A 74 -6.20 -6.18 5.17
CA GLU A 74 -5.47 -5.27 4.29
C GLU A 74 -6.44 -4.35 3.52
N ALA A 75 -7.54 -4.89 2.99
CA ALA A 75 -8.56 -4.08 2.34
C ALA A 75 -9.20 -3.06 3.30
N HIS A 76 -9.46 -3.45 4.55
CA HIS A 76 -9.97 -2.52 5.56
C HIS A 76 -8.94 -1.41 5.88
N LEU A 77 -7.67 -1.75 6.08
CA LEU A 77 -6.61 -0.77 6.35
C LEU A 77 -6.36 0.16 5.16
N GLY A 78 -6.42 -0.34 3.93
CA GLY A 78 -6.32 0.51 2.74
C GLY A 78 -7.51 1.46 2.57
N LYS A 79 -8.73 1.04 2.96
CA LYS A 79 -9.89 1.93 3.01
C LYS A 79 -9.76 2.96 4.15
N ALA A 80 -9.35 2.55 5.34
CA ALA A 80 -9.04 3.42 6.47
C ALA A 80 -8.07 4.54 6.05
N ALA A 81 -6.98 4.18 5.37
CA ALA A 81 -5.99 5.14 4.90
C ALA A 81 -6.52 6.16 3.89
N ARG A 82 -7.43 5.73 3.02
CA ARG A 82 -8.09 6.64 2.08
C ARG A 82 -9.00 7.63 2.80
N LEU A 83 -9.75 7.21 3.81
CA LEU A 83 -10.60 8.10 4.62
C LEU A 83 -9.77 9.21 5.27
N ASN A 84 -8.59 8.88 5.81
CA ASN A 84 -7.68 9.89 6.34
C ASN A 84 -7.28 10.92 5.27
N ARG A 85 -6.87 10.44 4.10
CA ARG A 85 -6.47 11.31 2.98
C ARG A 85 -7.60 12.21 2.49
N GLU A 86 -8.80 11.66 2.34
CA GLU A 86 -9.99 12.39 1.92
C GLU A 86 -10.30 13.53 2.90
N GLN A 87 -10.30 13.24 4.21
CA GLN A 87 -10.58 14.23 5.24
C GLN A 87 -9.50 15.31 5.33
N LEU A 88 -8.21 14.95 5.24
CA LEU A 88 -7.12 15.93 5.14
C LEU A 88 -7.30 16.86 3.93
N GLY A 89 -7.64 16.29 2.77
CA GLY A 89 -7.89 17.06 1.56
C GLY A 89 -9.06 18.03 1.69
N GLU A 90 -10.11 17.67 2.44
CA GLU A 90 -11.19 18.60 2.78
C GLU A 90 -10.73 19.76 3.66
N TYR A 91 -9.93 19.48 4.69
CA TYR A 91 -9.37 20.52 5.55
C TYR A 91 -8.48 21.49 4.77
N GLN A 92 -7.62 20.96 3.89
CA GLN A 92 -6.77 21.77 3.01
C GLN A 92 -7.58 22.65 2.06
N ARG A 93 -8.66 22.14 1.45
CA ARG A 93 -9.55 22.94 0.59
C ARG A 93 -10.24 24.06 1.38
N LYS A 94 -10.71 23.76 2.59
CA LYS A 94 -11.35 24.75 3.49
C LYS A 94 -10.36 25.81 3.96
N SER A 95 -9.14 25.42 4.34
CA SER A 95 -8.10 26.37 4.79
C SER A 95 -7.63 27.28 3.66
N ALA A 96 -7.43 26.76 2.45
CA ALA A 96 -7.07 27.56 1.29
C ALA A 96 -8.16 28.61 0.94
N SER A 97 -9.43 28.25 1.10
CA SER A 97 -10.55 29.18 0.96
C SER A 97 -10.51 30.29 2.04
N ALA A 98 -10.29 29.91 3.30
CA ALA A 98 -10.23 30.83 4.43
C ALA A 98 -8.99 31.76 4.40
N GLN A 99 -7.86 31.28 3.88
CA GLN A 99 -6.67 32.10 3.64
C GLN A 99 -6.92 33.15 2.55
N LYS A 100 -7.57 32.77 1.44
CA LYS A 100 -7.93 33.70 0.36
C LYS A 100 -8.89 34.80 0.83
N SER A 101 -9.73 34.52 1.82
CA SER A 101 -10.64 35.51 2.41
C SER A 101 -10.03 36.33 3.56
N GLY A 102 -8.74 36.14 3.89
CA GLY A 102 -8.02 36.94 4.89
C GLY A 102 -8.35 36.63 6.35
N LEU A 103 -8.99 35.49 6.65
CA LEU A 103 -9.50 35.15 7.98
C LEU A 103 -8.49 34.45 8.92
N LEU A 104 -7.30 34.10 8.45
CA LEU A 104 -6.33 33.30 9.23
C LEU A 104 -4.98 34.02 9.41
N THR A 105 -4.64 34.38 10.66
CA THR A 105 -3.29 34.75 11.08
C THR A 105 -2.61 33.57 11.77
N PRO A 106 -1.37 33.17 11.41
CA PRO A 106 -0.66 32.09 12.11
C PRO A 106 -0.33 32.50 13.54
N LYS A 107 -0.91 31.80 14.52
CA LYS A 107 -0.50 31.91 15.92
C LYS A 107 0.57 30.84 16.19
N ALA A 108 1.66 31.21 16.84
CA ALA A 108 2.67 30.25 17.27
C ALA A 108 2.06 29.28 18.30
N PHE A 109 2.30 27.98 18.14
CA PHE A 109 1.92 26.96 19.12
C PHE A 109 2.82 27.06 20.35
N THR A 110 2.24 26.97 21.54
CA THR A 110 2.97 27.04 22.82
C THR A 110 2.88 25.72 23.58
N GLY A 111 3.85 25.43 24.45
CA GLY A 111 3.80 24.23 25.29
C GLY A 111 3.99 22.91 24.53
N LEU A 112 4.77 22.94 23.45
CA LEU A 112 5.07 21.75 22.65
C LEU A 112 5.90 20.74 23.45
N VAL A 113 5.62 19.47 23.22
CA VAL A 113 6.36 18.35 23.82
C VAL A 113 6.90 17.43 22.72
N PRO A 114 8.04 16.75 22.94
CA PRO A 114 8.56 15.78 21.99
C PRO A 114 7.74 14.49 21.99
N VAL A 115 7.59 13.90 20.81
CA VAL A 115 7.22 12.50 20.64
C VAL A 115 8.49 11.65 20.61
N TYR A 116 8.56 10.68 21.50
CA TYR A 116 9.62 9.69 21.61
C TYR A 116 9.34 8.51 20.69
N ARG A 117 10.32 8.11 19.88
CA ARG A 117 10.22 6.99 18.94
C ARG A 117 11.01 5.78 19.42
N PHE A 118 10.43 4.60 19.23
CA PHE A 118 11.04 3.32 19.54
C PHE A 118 10.87 2.35 18.38
N LEU A 119 11.90 1.56 18.11
CA LEU A 119 11.87 0.45 17.17
C LEU A 119 11.82 -0.86 17.93
N ASN A 120 10.77 -1.66 17.74
CA ASN A 120 10.74 -3.04 18.21
C ASN A 120 11.64 -3.90 17.31
N ARG A 121 12.77 -4.36 17.83
CA ARG A 121 13.78 -5.16 17.12
C ARG A 121 13.39 -6.62 16.88
N GLN A 122 12.18 -7.04 17.26
CA GLN A 122 11.66 -8.37 16.93
C GLN A 122 10.64 -8.28 15.79
N THR A 123 9.76 -7.28 15.82
CA THR A 123 8.67 -7.15 14.84
C THR A 123 9.01 -6.18 13.70
N GLY A 124 9.91 -5.22 13.94
CA GLY A 124 10.16 -4.07 13.07
C GLY A 124 9.13 -2.94 13.22
N ALA A 125 8.17 -3.08 14.15
CA ALA A 125 7.15 -2.07 14.39
C ALA A 125 7.71 -0.89 15.17
N HIS A 126 7.20 0.30 14.87
CA HIS A 126 7.54 1.50 15.62
C HIS A 126 6.45 1.83 16.65
N PHE A 127 6.89 2.34 17.79
CA PHE A 127 6.07 2.83 18.87
C PHE A 127 6.40 4.30 19.16
N TYR A 128 5.38 5.11 19.45
CA TYR A 128 5.51 6.56 19.60
C TYR A 128 4.74 7.02 20.84
N THR A 129 5.36 7.85 21.69
CA THR A 129 4.69 8.38 22.88
C THR A 129 5.17 9.77 23.25
N ILE A 130 4.29 10.59 23.81
CA ILE A 130 4.66 11.85 24.49
C ILE A 130 4.87 11.65 26.00
N ASP A 131 4.42 10.51 26.55
CA ASP A 131 4.46 10.24 27.97
C ASP A 131 5.88 9.80 28.38
N THR A 132 6.52 10.61 29.20
CA THR A 132 7.86 10.32 29.73
C THR A 132 7.89 9.11 30.65
N ALA A 133 6.80 8.84 31.38
CA ALA A 133 6.72 7.64 32.22
C ALA A 133 6.57 6.37 31.37
N GLU A 134 5.76 6.41 30.31
CA GLU A 134 5.65 5.30 29.34
C GLU A 134 7.00 5.07 28.63
N ARG A 135 7.68 6.14 28.21
CA ARG A 135 9.04 6.09 27.66
C ARG A 135 10.01 5.38 28.62
N ASP A 136 10.07 5.86 29.86
CA ASP A 136 11.02 5.35 30.85
C ASP A 136 10.73 3.89 31.22
N LEU A 137 9.45 3.51 31.27
CA LEU A 137 9.03 2.13 31.50
C LEU A 137 9.45 1.21 30.34
N VAL A 138 9.24 1.63 29.08
CA VAL A 138 9.64 0.84 27.89
C VAL A 138 11.16 0.65 27.89
N ILE A 139 11.94 1.71 28.14
CA ILE A 139 13.41 1.63 28.24
C ILE A 139 13.85 0.65 29.32
N ALA A 140 13.20 0.69 30.50
CA ALA A 140 13.61 -0.10 31.65
C ALA A 140 13.18 -1.59 31.56
N THR A 141 12.06 -1.88 30.89
CA THR A 141 11.40 -3.19 31.03
C THR A 141 11.24 -3.97 29.73
N MET A 142 11.40 -3.34 28.57
CA MET A 142 11.13 -3.96 27.27
C MET A 142 12.38 -3.97 26.38
N PRO A 143 13.32 -4.92 26.61
CA PRO A 143 14.62 -4.95 25.91
C PRO A 143 14.50 -5.18 24.39
N GLN A 144 13.34 -5.62 23.89
CA GLN A 144 13.05 -5.72 22.46
C GLN A 144 12.85 -4.35 21.80
N PHE A 145 12.59 -3.29 22.56
CA PHE A 145 12.45 -1.94 22.02
C PHE A 145 13.77 -1.17 22.12
N ASN A 146 14.21 -0.64 20.98
CA ASN A 146 15.31 0.30 20.90
C ASN A 146 14.77 1.72 20.93
N TYR A 147 15.21 2.53 21.90
CA TYR A 147 14.89 3.95 21.94
C TYR A 147 15.68 4.71 20.88
N GLU A 148 14.97 5.44 20.01
CA GLU A 148 15.57 6.19 18.89
C GLU A 148 15.61 7.71 19.14
N GLY A 149 15.10 8.17 20.27
CA GLY A 149 15.11 9.60 20.64
C GLY A 149 13.81 10.33 20.33
N GLN A 150 13.91 11.66 20.21
CA GLN A 150 12.80 12.56 19.89
C GLN A 150 12.61 12.62 18.37
N ALA A 151 11.41 12.29 17.88
CA ALA A 151 11.13 12.26 16.45
C ALA A 151 10.55 13.58 15.91
N PHE A 152 9.60 14.18 16.64
CA PHE A 152 8.94 15.42 16.25
C PHE A 152 8.22 16.06 17.44
N LEU A 153 7.78 17.30 17.29
CA LEU A 153 7.05 18.05 18.33
C LEU A 153 5.54 18.04 18.05
N VAL A 154 4.75 17.97 19.12
CA VAL A 154 3.28 18.01 19.10
C VAL A 154 2.74 18.84 20.27
N SER A 155 1.44 19.14 20.26
CA SER A 155 0.76 19.72 21.42
C SER A 155 0.14 18.62 22.28
N PRO A 156 0.42 18.55 23.60
CA PRO A 156 -0.25 17.60 24.48
C PRO A 156 -1.73 17.99 24.73
N THR A 157 -2.09 19.25 24.50
CA THR A 157 -3.42 19.81 24.74
C THR A 157 -4.06 20.35 23.46
N ALA A 158 -5.38 20.46 23.44
CA ALA A 158 -6.10 21.07 22.33
C ALA A 158 -5.75 22.56 22.20
N GLN A 159 -5.50 23.01 20.98
CA GLN A 159 -5.30 24.42 20.63
C GLN A 159 -6.07 24.75 19.35
N PRO A 160 -6.47 26.02 19.11
CA PRO A 160 -7.14 26.41 17.87
C PRO A 160 -6.34 25.97 16.63
N GLY A 161 -7.02 25.29 15.70
CA GLY A 161 -6.40 24.76 14.49
C GLY A 161 -5.77 23.37 14.62
N LEU A 162 -5.71 22.80 15.84
CA LEU A 162 -5.25 21.43 16.07
C LEU A 162 -6.42 20.48 16.29
N LEU A 163 -6.27 19.25 15.82
CA LEU A 163 -7.20 18.14 16.02
C LEU A 163 -6.53 17.02 16.84
N PRO A 164 -7.32 16.22 17.57
CA PRO A 164 -6.79 15.04 18.27
C PRO A 164 -6.19 14.04 17.29
N VAL A 165 -5.08 13.43 17.69
CA VAL A 165 -4.49 12.25 17.06
C VAL A 165 -4.82 11.04 17.93
N HIS A 166 -5.55 10.11 17.34
CA HIS A 166 -6.06 8.89 17.95
C HIS A 166 -5.05 7.76 17.84
N ARG A 167 -4.83 7.04 18.95
CA ARG A 167 -3.94 5.87 19.02
C ARG A 167 -4.77 4.59 19.12
N PHE A 168 -4.37 3.60 18.33
CA PHE A 168 -4.89 2.24 18.40
C PHE A 168 -3.74 1.27 18.64
N ASN A 169 -4.00 0.23 19.43
CA ASN A 169 -3.12 -0.91 19.59
C ASN A 169 -3.76 -2.15 18.96
N ASN A 170 -3.05 -2.80 18.04
CA ASN A 170 -3.45 -4.09 17.50
C ASN A 170 -3.07 -5.19 18.51
N THR A 171 -4.07 -5.79 19.15
CA THR A 171 -3.86 -6.78 20.23
C THR A 171 -3.29 -8.12 19.74
N VAL A 172 -3.25 -8.34 18.42
CA VAL A 172 -2.70 -9.56 17.83
C VAL A 172 -1.17 -9.49 17.72
N ASN A 173 -0.63 -8.36 17.27
CA ASN A 173 0.80 -8.21 16.96
C ASN A 173 1.49 -7.04 17.69
N GLY A 174 0.76 -6.30 18.53
CA GLY A 174 1.26 -5.19 19.33
C GLY A 174 1.62 -3.93 18.54
N VAL A 175 1.22 -3.84 17.26
CA VAL A 175 1.51 -2.65 16.45
C VAL A 175 0.55 -1.52 16.75
N HIS A 176 1.04 -0.29 16.66
CA HIS A 176 0.21 0.89 16.88
C HIS A 176 -0.14 1.59 15.56
N LEU A 177 -1.34 2.17 15.51
CA LEU A 177 -1.80 3.03 14.43
C LEU A 177 -2.17 4.40 15.01
N TYR A 178 -1.75 5.46 14.32
CA TYR A 178 -2.02 6.84 14.69
C TYR A 178 -2.79 7.53 13.57
N THR A 179 -3.92 8.14 13.90
CA THR A 179 -4.74 8.85 12.92
C THR A 179 -5.28 10.16 13.48
N ILE A 180 -5.22 11.23 12.69
CA ILE A 180 -5.92 12.48 13.00
C ILE A 180 -7.38 12.43 12.54
N SER A 181 -7.71 11.45 11.70
CA SER A 181 -8.98 11.41 11.00
C SER A 181 -10.05 10.74 11.84
N GLU A 182 -11.11 11.51 12.11
CA GLU A 182 -12.31 11.00 12.78
C GLU A 182 -12.99 9.90 11.95
N ASP A 183 -12.98 10.01 10.62
CA ASP A 183 -13.56 9.02 9.72
C ASP A 183 -12.75 7.73 9.70
N GLU A 184 -11.41 7.83 9.64
CA GLU A 184 -10.52 6.67 9.75
C GLU A 184 -10.69 5.99 11.12
N LYS A 185 -10.70 6.76 12.22
CA LYS A 185 -10.92 6.25 13.58
C LYS A 185 -12.23 5.47 13.69
N ASN A 186 -13.34 6.07 13.28
CA ASN A 186 -14.66 5.45 13.33
C ASN A 186 -14.72 4.19 12.47
N TYR A 187 -14.08 4.21 11.31
CA TYR A 187 -14.02 3.06 10.41
C TYR A 187 -13.23 1.90 11.02
N ILE A 188 -12.06 2.16 11.59
CA ILE A 188 -11.23 1.15 12.27
C ILE A 188 -12.03 0.51 13.42
N GLN A 189 -12.64 1.31 14.29
CA GLN A 189 -13.45 0.77 15.40
C GLN A 189 -14.60 -0.12 14.95
N ALA A 190 -15.21 0.19 13.80
CA ALA A 190 -16.34 -0.57 13.28
C ALA A 190 -15.95 -1.85 12.49
N ASN A 191 -14.74 -1.90 11.91
CA ASN A 191 -14.38 -2.94 10.93
C ASN A 191 -13.13 -3.74 11.28
N LEU A 192 -12.33 -3.32 12.26
CA LEU A 192 -11.04 -3.93 12.62
C LEU A 192 -11.02 -4.26 14.12
N PRO A 193 -11.64 -5.37 14.55
CA PRO A 193 -11.82 -5.69 15.97
C PRO A 193 -10.52 -5.96 16.75
N SER A 194 -9.42 -6.27 16.06
CA SER A 194 -8.10 -6.43 16.67
C SER A 194 -7.47 -5.09 17.08
N TYR A 195 -7.90 -3.97 16.48
CA TYR A 195 -7.40 -2.63 16.79
C TYR A 195 -8.21 -2.01 17.93
N VAL A 196 -7.68 -2.08 19.14
CA VAL A 196 -8.27 -1.48 20.33
C VAL A 196 -7.91 0.00 20.40
N TYR A 197 -8.92 0.86 20.53
CA TYR A 197 -8.73 2.30 20.68
C TYR A 197 -8.18 2.64 22.08
N GLU A 198 -7.08 3.37 22.14
CA GLU A 198 -6.39 3.75 23.38
C GLU A 198 -6.62 5.21 23.78
N GLY A 199 -7.31 5.99 22.95
CA GLY A 199 -7.60 7.40 23.23
C GLY A 199 -6.82 8.38 22.36
N VAL A 200 -6.80 9.63 22.79
CA VAL A 200 -6.05 10.71 22.15
C VAL A 200 -4.60 10.66 22.65
N ALA A 201 -3.65 10.46 21.74
CA ALA A 201 -2.23 10.46 22.07
C ALA A 201 -1.65 11.88 22.20
N TYR A 202 -2.06 12.78 21.31
CA TYR A 202 -1.63 14.18 21.25
C TYR A 202 -2.51 14.95 20.25
N HIS A 203 -2.21 16.24 20.02
CA HIS A 203 -2.89 17.09 19.06
C HIS A 203 -1.91 17.59 17.98
N ALA A 204 -2.36 17.56 16.73
CA ALA A 204 -1.58 17.93 15.54
C ALA A 204 -2.44 18.72 14.55
N SER A 205 -1.83 19.28 13.51
CA SER A 205 -2.55 20.07 12.51
C SER A 205 -3.04 19.18 11.35
N PRO A 206 -4.29 19.31 10.88
CA PRO A 206 -4.76 18.64 9.67
C PRO A 206 -4.29 19.33 8.37
N VAL A 207 -3.68 20.51 8.48
CA VAL A 207 -3.22 21.32 7.33
C VAL A 207 -1.77 21.76 7.51
N GLY A 208 -1.04 21.89 6.41
CA GLY A 208 0.32 22.43 6.40
C GLY A 208 0.37 23.94 6.63
N GLY A 209 1.58 24.49 6.73
CA GLY A 209 1.80 25.91 6.98
C GLY A 209 3.13 26.21 7.68
N ALA A 210 3.43 27.50 7.86
CA ALA A 210 4.63 27.93 8.57
C ALA A 210 4.67 27.34 10.00
N GLY A 211 5.82 26.80 10.39
CA GLY A 211 6.03 26.11 11.67
C GLY A 211 5.53 24.67 11.73
N LEU A 212 5.11 24.10 10.60
CA LEU A 212 4.59 22.73 10.50
C LEU A 212 5.35 21.95 9.42
N LYS A 213 5.41 20.63 9.61
CA LYS A 213 5.89 19.67 8.62
C LYS A 213 4.96 18.46 8.54
N PRO A 214 4.79 17.84 7.36
CA PRO A 214 4.02 16.61 7.25
C PRO A 214 4.66 15.47 8.06
N LEU A 215 3.84 14.69 8.74
CA LEU A 215 4.19 13.35 9.22
C LEU A 215 3.75 12.33 8.17
N PHE A 216 4.73 11.73 7.51
CA PHE A 216 4.53 10.73 6.49
C PHE A 216 4.16 9.38 7.09
N ARG A 217 3.20 8.70 6.48
CA ARG A 217 2.78 7.36 6.86
C ARG A 217 3.05 6.35 5.76
N PHE A 218 3.53 5.19 6.17
CA PHE A 218 3.77 4.04 5.33
C PHE A 218 3.07 2.83 5.92
N TYR A 219 2.60 1.93 5.08
CA TYR A 219 2.02 0.66 5.48
C TYR A 219 2.81 -0.50 4.86
N ARG A 220 3.08 -1.53 5.67
CA ARG A 220 3.74 -2.75 5.23
C ARG A 220 2.78 -3.92 5.42
N SER A 221 2.28 -4.47 4.31
CA SER A 221 1.18 -5.45 4.33
C SER A 221 1.58 -6.82 4.87
N ASP A 222 2.77 -7.32 4.52
CA ASP A 222 3.31 -8.62 4.98
C ASP A 222 3.57 -8.71 6.49
N ARG A 223 3.47 -7.58 7.21
CA ARG A 223 3.60 -7.53 8.68
C ARG A 223 2.46 -6.79 9.37
N GLY A 224 1.52 -6.25 8.62
CA GLY A 224 0.40 -5.47 9.13
C GLY A 224 0.83 -4.30 10.03
N LEU A 225 1.92 -3.60 9.69
CA LEU A 225 2.48 -2.51 10.50
C LEU A 225 2.54 -1.18 9.75
N HIS A 226 2.48 -0.08 10.50
CA HIS A 226 2.69 1.26 9.98
C HIS A 226 4.04 1.83 10.45
N PHE A 227 4.62 2.67 9.60
CA PHE A 227 5.80 3.46 9.90
C PHE A 227 5.51 4.94 9.70
N TYR A 228 5.99 5.79 10.61
CA TYR A 228 5.77 7.23 10.60
C TYR A 228 7.07 7.99 10.68
N THR A 229 7.23 9.01 9.83
CA THR A 229 8.39 9.89 9.88
C THR A 229 8.05 11.31 9.46
N ALA A 230 8.65 12.28 10.14
CA ALA A 230 8.63 13.68 9.73
C ALA A 230 9.96 14.09 9.09
N ASP A 231 10.87 13.14 8.88
CA ASP A 231 12.14 13.32 8.20
C ASP A 231 11.97 13.00 6.70
N HIS A 232 12.40 13.94 5.88
CA HIS A 232 12.28 13.89 4.43
C HIS A 232 13.25 12.91 3.79
N THR A 233 14.48 12.88 4.28
CA THR A 233 15.51 11.94 3.82
C THR A 233 15.11 10.53 4.20
N GLU A 234 14.56 10.33 5.40
CA GLU A 234 14.04 9.04 5.84
C GLU A 234 12.86 8.58 4.96
N ARG A 235 11.90 9.47 4.70
CA ARG A 235 10.79 9.22 3.76
C ARG A 235 11.31 8.81 2.38
N ASP A 236 12.23 9.59 1.80
CA ASP A 236 12.73 9.36 0.45
C ASP A 236 13.54 8.06 0.37
N GLY A 237 14.31 7.74 1.41
CA GLY A 237 14.98 6.45 1.59
C GLY A 237 13.98 5.30 1.58
N VAL A 238 12.94 5.35 2.42
CA VAL A 238 11.90 4.30 2.47
C VAL A 238 11.23 4.11 1.11
N ILE A 239 10.87 5.19 0.41
CA ILE A 239 10.27 5.13 -0.92
C ILE A 239 11.24 4.48 -1.93
N ALA A 240 12.52 4.84 -1.89
CA ALA A 240 13.50 4.41 -2.88
C ALA A 240 13.95 2.96 -2.70
N SER A 241 14.13 2.51 -1.45
CA SER A 241 14.81 1.24 -1.16
C SER A 241 13.93 0.19 -0.49
N LEU A 242 12.82 0.56 0.17
CA LEU A 242 12.05 -0.37 1.01
C LEU A 242 10.72 -0.75 0.37
N CYS A 243 10.75 -1.56 -0.68
CA CYS A 243 9.60 -1.82 -1.56
C CYS A 243 8.40 -2.51 -0.88
N ALA A 244 8.59 -3.13 0.28
CA ALA A 244 7.51 -3.69 1.09
C ALA A 244 6.63 -2.59 1.72
N TYR A 245 7.15 -1.37 1.87
CA TYR A 245 6.38 -0.24 2.38
C TYR A 245 5.64 0.48 1.24
N ARG A 246 4.31 0.54 1.40
CA ARG A 246 3.44 1.40 0.63
C ARG A 246 3.44 2.79 1.27
N TYR A 247 3.87 3.80 0.51
CA TYR A 247 3.72 5.20 0.91
C TYR A 247 2.24 5.61 0.87
N GLU A 248 1.69 6.03 2.00
CA GLU A 248 0.28 6.44 2.10
C GLU A 248 0.07 7.95 2.03
N GLY A 249 1.16 8.72 2.06
CA GLY A 249 1.17 10.19 2.07
C GLY A 249 1.30 10.76 3.49
N PRO A 250 1.05 12.07 3.66
CA PRO A 250 0.93 12.69 4.98
C PRO A 250 -0.25 12.10 5.76
N ALA A 251 -0.03 11.67 7.00
CA ALA A 251 -1.10 11.34 7.93
C ALA A 251 -1.71 12.60 8.54
N TYR A 252 -0.86 13.57 8.91
CA TYR A 252 -1.19 14.89 9.45
C TYR A 252 0.10 15.74 9.49
N TYR A 253 0.04 16.93 10.06
CA TYR A 253 1.17 17.87 10.16
C TYR A 253 1.57 18.09 11.61
N VAL A 254 2.85 17.88 11.90
CA VAL A 254 3.49 18.01 13.21
C VAL A 254 4.31 19.30 13.28
N MET A 255 4.70 19.73 14.48
CA MET A 255 5.35 21.02 14.68
C MET A 255 6.84 20.94 14.40
N ASP A 256 7.32 21.95 13.69
CA ASP A 256 8.74 22.19 13.46
C ASP A 256 8.99 23.71 13.48
N PRO A 257 9.50 24.27 14.59
CA PRO A 257 9.75 25.71 14.70
C PRO A 257 10.70 26.27 13.64
N ALA A 258 11.50 25.41 12.98
CA ALA A 258 12.40 25.81 11.91
C ALA A 258 11.76 25.72 10.50
N ALA A 259 10.56 25.15 10.37
CA ALA A 259 9.89 25.02 9.08
C ALA A 259 9.32 26.36 8.59
N VAL A 260 9.88 26.87 7.49
CA VAL A 260 9.45 28.11 6.85
C VAL A 260 8.54 27.89 5.64
N SER A 261 8.51 26.67 5.08
CA SER A 261 7.70 26.28 3.93
C SER A 261 7.44 24.78 3.95
N ASP A 262 6.33 24.37 3.34
CA ASP A 262 6.07 22.96 3.13
C ASP A 262 7.16 22.38 2.19
N PRO A 263 7.81 21.29 2.60
CA PRO A 263 8.81 20.63 1.77
C PRO A 263 8.15 19.90 0.58
N PRO A 264 8.89 19.61 -0.51
CA PRO A 264 8.33 19.03 -1.72
C PRO A 264 7.56 17.73 -1.46
N THR A 265 6.44 17.57 -2.16
CA THR A 265 5.66 16.33 -2.17
C THR A 265 6.50 15.21 -2.77
N ALA A 266 6.56 14.06 -2.10
CA ALA A 266 7.19 12.87 -2.67
C ALA A 266 6.32 12.25 -3.76
N THR A 267 6.95 11.79 -4.84
CA THR A 267 6.26 10.96 -5.83
C THR A 267 6.20 9.52 -5.29
N PRO A 268 5.02 8.95 -5.01
CA PRO A 268 4.90 7.54 -4.62
C PRO A 268 5.45 6.61 -5.70
N ASN A 269 5.85 5.39 -5.31
CA ASN A 269 6.14 4.35 -6.30
C ASN A 269 4.87 3.99 -7.06
N ALA A 270 5.01 3.73 -8.34
CA ALA A 270 3.90 3.33 -9.17
C ALA A 270 3.49 1.89 -8.88
N VAL A 271 2.20 1.72 -8.64
CA VAL A 271 1.52 0.42 -8.56
C VAL A 271 0.56 0.37 -9.74
N VAL A 272 0.84 -0.52 -10.70
CA VAL A 272 0.00 -0.74 -11.89
C VAL A 272 -0.86 -1.98 -11.66
N LEU A 273 -2.18 -1.80 -11.50
CA LEU A 273 -3.14 -2.88 -11.39
C LEU A 273 -3.67 -3.26 -12.78
N VAL A 274 -3.55 -4.53 -13.16
CA VAL A 274 -4.12 -5.07 -14.40
C VAL A 274 -5.35 -5.91 -14.07
N VAL A 275 -6.52 -5.40 -14.47
CA VAL A 275 -7.79 -6.09 -14.37
C VAL A 275 -8.13 -6.63 -15.75
N GLY A 276 -7.79 -7.90 -15.99
CA GLY A 276 -7.94 -8.53 -17.29
C GLY A 276 -8.56 -9.93 -17.20
N ASP A 277 -8.38 -10.68 -18.28
CA ASP A 277 -8.83 -12.06 -18.43
C ASP A 277 -7.67 -12.98 -18.86
N SER A 278 -7.95 -14.04 -19.62
CA SER A 278 -6.93 -14.97 -20.12
C SER A 278 -5.84 -14.29 -20.96
N LEU A 279 -6.12 -13.17 -21.61
CA LEU A 279 -5.16 -12.44 -22.46
C LEU A 279 -4.12 -11.65 -21.65
N SER A 280 -4.43 -11.39 -20.38
CA SER A 280 -3.53 -10.74 -19.42
C SER A 280 -2.92 -11.73 -18.44
N GLN A 281 -3.57 -12.89 -18.24
CA GLN A 281 -3.05 -13.99 -17.43
C GLN A 281 -2.03 -14.86 -18.20
N GLY A 282 -2.29 -15.16 -19.47
CA GLY A 282 -1.43 -15.93 -20.39
C GLY A 282 -1.33 -17.44 -20.09
N TYR A 283 -1.38 -17.82 -18.82
CA TYR A 283 -1.42 -19.21 -18.34
C TYR A 283 -2.01 -19.27 -16.93
N GLY A 284 -2.55 -20.43 -16.53
CA GLY A 284 -3.05 -20.65 -15.18
C GLY A 284 -4.41 -21.32 -15.17
N THR A 285 -5.22 -21.02 -14.17
CA THR A 285 -6.53 -21.64 -13.95
C THR A 285 -7.63 -20.63 -14.23
N SER A 286 -8.63 -21.04 -15.00
CA SER A 286 -9.83 -20.25 -15.26
C SER A 286 -10.74 -20.17 -14.03
N ILE A 287 -11.77 -19.31 -14.07
CA ILE A 287 -12.75 -19.18 -12.98
C ILE A 287 -13.49 -20.49 -12.64
N ASN A 288 -13.54 -21.44 -13.58
CA ASN A 288 -14.18 -22.74 -13.38
C ASN A 288 -13.19 -23.84 -12.93
N GLY A 289 -11.94 -23.49 -12.60
CA GLY A 289 -10.94 -24.46 -12.15
C GLY A 289 -10.18 -25.18 -13.27
N ASN A 290 -10.46 -24.87 -14.55
CA ASN A 290 -9.77 -25.52 -15.67
C ASN A 290 -8.39 -24.89 -15.90
N PRO A 291 -7.30 -25.69 -15.91
CA PRO A 291 -5.97 -25.20 -16.27
C PRO A 291 -5.87 -24.94 -17.77
N TYR A 292 -5.12 -23.93 -18.16
CA TYR A 292 -4.83 -23.60 -19.56
C TYR A 292 -3.51 -22.82 -19.67
N SER A 293 -2.90 -22.84 -20.86
CA SER A 293 -1.73 -22.04 -21.18
C SER A 293 -1.72 -21.66 -22.65
N PHE A 294 -1.63 -20.37 -22.94
CA PHE A 294 -1.52 -19.83 -24.30
C PHE A 294 -0.14 -19.24 -24.59
N VAL A 295 0.57 -18.86 -23.52
CA VAL A 295 1.86 -18.20 -23.55
C VAL A 295 2.78 -18.92 -22.58
N SER A 296 4.02 -19.17 -23.00
CA SER A 296 5.02 -19.78 -22.13
C SER A 296 5.23 -18.96 -20.85
N PRO A 297 5.35 -19.59 -19.66
CA PRO A 297 5.65 -18.88 -18.43
C PRO A 297 6.87 -17.96 -18.55
N GLY A 298 6.78 -16.75 -17.99
CA GLY A 298 7.82 -15.73 -18.08
C GLY A 298 7.81 -14.89 -19.36
N LYS A 299 6.95 -15.20 -20.33
CA LYS A 299 6.80 -14.43 -21.58
C LYS A 299 5.53 -13.60 -21.65
N VAL A 300 4.61 -13.73 -20.71
CA VAL A 300 3.37 -12.93 -20.68
C VAL A 300 3.71 -11.46 -20.54
N TRP A 301 3.07 -10.59 -21.33
CA TRP A 301 3.34 -9.16 -21.33
C TRP A 301 3.24 -8.52 -19.93
N THR A 302 2.32 -8.99 -19.07
CA THR A 302 2.18 -8.51 -17.68
C THR A 302 3.42 -8.81 -16.82
N GLN A 303 4.03 -9.99 -17.01
CA GLN A 303 5.25 -10.37 -16.30
C GLN A 303 6.46 -9.55 -16.79
N LYS A 304 6.53 -9.31 -18.10
CA LYS A 304 7.58 -8.46 -18.68
C LYS A 304 7.42 -7.01 -18.25
N LEU A 305 6.20 -6.49 -18.24
CA LEU A 305 5.89 -5.12 -17.84
C LEU A 305 6.31 -4.84 -16.39
N ALA A 306 6.14 -5.78 -15.47
CA ALA A 306 6.61 -5.66 -14.09
C ALA A 306 8.13 -5.36 -14.01
N THR A 307 8.91 -5.94 -14.93
CA THR A 307 10.35 -5.68 -15.03
C THR A 307 10.63 -4.37 -15.76
N GLU A 308 9.96 -4.11 -16.89
CA GLU A 308 10.15 -2.90 -17.69
C GLU A 308 9.86 -1.61 -16.91
N ILE A 309 8.78 -1.59 -16.10
CA ILE A 309 8.47 -0.41 -15.27
C ILE A 309 9.64 -0.08 -14.34
N ARG A 310 10.24 -1.08 -13.69
CA ARG A 310 11.38 -0.84 -12.79
C ARG A 310 12.61 -0.35 -13.55
N THR A 311 12.95 -1.02 -14.66
CA THR A 311 14.14 -0.71 -15.45
C THR A 311 14.04 0.65 -16.14
N ARG A 312 12.92 0.96 -16.79
CA ARG A 312 12.77 2.19 -17.59
C ARG A 312 12.52 3.43 -16.74
N THR A 313 11.96 3.30 -15.54
CA THR A 313 11.76 4.44 -14.62
C THR A 313 12.91 4.66 -13.64
N GLY A 314 13.82 3.69 -13.50
CA GLY A 314 14.87 3.72 -12.48
C GLY A 314 14.36 3.58 -11.04
N ARG A 315 13.08 3.23 -10.85
CA ARG A 315 12.45 3.11 -9.53
C ARG A 315 12.22 1.64 -9.19
N ALA A 316 13.12 1.07 -8.40
CA ALA A 316 13.15 -0.35 -8.06
C ALA A 316 11.85 -0.87 -7.42
N CYS A 317 11.17 0.00 -6.66
CA CYS A 317 9.95 -0.34 -5.94
C CYS A 317 8.65 -0.10 -6.72
N ASN A 318 8.73 0.35 -7.99
CA ASN A 318 7.56 0.30 -8.85
C ASN A 318 7.18 -1.16 -9.12
N ARG A 319 5.88 -1.46 -9.16
CA ARG A 319 5.40 -2.84 -9.29
C ARG A 319 4.11 -2.95 -10.10
N LEU A 320 3.87 -4.17 -10.58
CA LEU A 320 2.65 -4.55 -11.27
C LEU A 320 1.89 -5.57 -10.42
N VAL A 321 0.58 -5.38 -10.32
CA VAL A 321 -0.37 -6.32 -9.71
C VAL A 321 -1.26 -6.86 -10.82
N ASN A 322 -1.14 -8.14 -11.12
CA ASN A 322 -1.99 -8.79 -12.11
C ASN A 322 -3.09 -9.58 -11.40
N VAL A 323 -4.33 -9.10 -11.46
CA VAL A 323 -5.51 -9.78 -10.88
C VAL A 323 -6.34 -10.51 -11.95
N SER A 324 -5.76 -10.69 -13.15
CA SER A 324 -6.46 -11.30 -14.28
C SER A 324 -6.65 -12.80 -14.08
N VAL A 325 -7.85 -13.29 -14.40
CA VAL A 325 -8.20 -14.72 -14.35
C VAL A 325 -8.91 -15.14 -15.64
N GLY A 326 -8.56 -16.31 -16.15
CA GLY A 326 -9.16 -16.87 -17.35
C GLY A 326 -10.67 -17.02 -17.25
N GLY A 327 -11.37 -16.64 -18.32
CA GLY A 327 -12.83 -16.65 -18.36
C GLY A 327 -13.48 -15.51 -17.57
N MET A 328 -12.71 -14.59 -16.99
CA MET A 328 -13.31 -13.40 -16.37
C MET A 328 -14.02 -12.54 -17.41
N ARG A 329 -15.23 -12.13 -17.03
CA ARG A 329 -16.06 -11.16 -17.73
C ARG A 329 -16.03 -9.82 -17.02
N THR A 330 -16.57 -8.80 -17.67
CA THR A 330 -16.67 -7.44 -17.11
C THR A 330 -17.45 -7.40 -15.78
N ASP A 331 -18.51 -8.21 -15.60
CA ASP A 331 -19.28 -8.28 -14.35
C ASP A 331 -18.49 -8.94 -13.22
N HIS A 332 -17.61 -9.90 -13.53
CA HIS A 332 -16.71 -10.48 -12.53
C HIS A 332 -15.64 -9.50 -12.04
N GLY A 333 -15.12 -8.64 -12.93
CA GLY A 333 -14.20 -7.56 -12.58
C GLY A 333 -14.88 -6.51 -11.71
N LEU A 334 -16.07 -6.06 -12.11
CA LEU A 334 -16.87 -5.07 -11.38
C LEU A 334 -17.16 -5.52 -9.95
N ALA A 335 -17.49 -6.79 -9.75
CA ALA A 335 -17.77 -7.34 -8.42
C ALA A 335 -16.54 -7.32 -7.47
N ARG A 336 -15.31 -7.20 -7.99
CA ARG A 336 -14.06 -7.35 -7.23
C ARG A 336 -13.21 -6.08 -7.15
N ILE A 337 -13.41 -5.14 -8.09
CA ILE A 337 -12.55 -3.95 -8.24
C ILE A 337 -12.36 -3.19 -6.93
N GLN A 338 -13.43 -2.99 -6.14
CA GLN A 338 -13.33 -2.21 -4.91
C GLN A 338 -12.39 -2.86 -3.88
N GLY A 339 -12.39 -4.19 -3.80
CA GLY A 339 -11.47 -4.95 -2.95
C GLY A 339 -10.02 -4.72 -3.37
N TRP A 340 -9.72 -4.86 -4.66
CA TRP A 340 -8.38 -4.65 -5.19
C TRP A 340 -7.89 -3.21 -5.07
N LEU A 341 -8.77 -2.22 -5.28
CA LEU A 341 -8.43 -0.81 -5.08
C LEU A 341 -8.08 -0.52 -3.61
N ASN A 342 -8.82 -1.12 -2.67
CA ASN A 342 -8.53 -0.99 -1.26
C ASN A 342 -7.22 -1.70 -0.89
N GLN A 343 -7.04 -2.94 -1.35
CA GLN A 343 -5.89 -3.76 -1.01
C GLN A 343 -4.59 -3.15 -1.55
N TYR A 344 -4.57 -2.83 -2.84
CA TYR A 344 -3.32 -2.48 -3.52
C TYR A 344 -3.07 -0.98 -3.64
N ALA A 345 -4.08 -0.13 -3.43
CA ALA A 345 -4.05 1.31 -3.62
C ALA A 345 -3.29 1.73 -4.90
N PRO A 346 -3.74 1.25 -6.08
CA PRO A 346 -2.99 1.43 -7.32
C PRO A 346 -2.91 2.90 -7.75
N THR A 347 -1.80 3.26 -8.37
CA THR A 347 -1.61 4.55 -9.05
C THR A 347 -2.13 4.54 -10.48
N HIS A 348 -2.18 3.36 -11.10
CA HIS A 348 -2.61 3.12 -12.47
C HIS A 348 -3.47 1.86 -12.51
N VAL A 349 -4.58 1.87 -13.26
CA VAL A 349 -5.44 0.71 -13.47
C VAL A 349 -5.63 0.50 -14.97
N ILE A 350 -5.28 -0.69 -15.45
CA ILE A 350 -5.54 -1.15 -16.82
C ILE A 350 -6.77 -2.06 -16.79
N LEU A 351 -7.83 -1.64 -17.46
CA LEU A 351 -9.05 -2.42 -17.69
C LEU A 351 -8.94 -3.12 -19.04
N ALA A 352 -8.76 -4.43 -19.02
CA ALA A 352 -8.45 -5.27 -20.19
C ALA A 352 -9.39 -6.49 -20.27
N GLN A 353 -10.69 -6.25 -20.13
CA GLN A 353 -11.74 -7.27 -20.12
C GLN A 353 -12.82 -6.98 -21.17
N GLY A 354 -13.54 -8.02 -21.59
CA GLY A 354 -14.69 -7.91 -22.49
C GLY A 354 -14.68 -8.97 -23.59
N THR A 355 -13.56 -9.66 -23.81
CA THR A 355 -13.46 -10.73 -24.81
C THR A 355 -14.33 -11.94 -24.45
N ASN A 356 -14.42 -12.31 -23.16
CA ASN A 356 -15.30 -13.38 -22.69
C ASN A 356 -16.79 -13.01 -22.79
N ASP A 357 -17.14 -11.75 -22.50
CA ASP A 357 -18.48 -11.23 -22.70
C ASP A 357 -18.90 -11.36 -24.18
N ALA A 358 -18.02 -10.94 -25.09
CA ALA A 358 -18.22 -11.05 -26.53
C ALA A 358 -18.32 -12.50 -27.02
N TRP A 359 -17.48 -13.39 -26.50
CA TRP A 359 -17.53 -14.83 -26.79
C TRP A 359 -18.87 -15.44 -26.38
N GLN A 360 -19.42 -15.01 -25.25
CA GLN A 360 -20.71 -15.46 -24.71
C GLN A 360 -21.92 -14.67 -25.25
N ASN A 361 -21.75 -13.86 -26.30
CA ASN A 361 -22.80 -13.04 -26.92
C ASN A 361 -23.51 -12.09 -25.94
N ARG A 362 -22.81 -11.59 -24.91
CA ARG A 362 -23.35 -10.57 -24.02
C ARG A 362 -23.43 -9.22 -24.73
N GLY A 363 -24.36 -8.37 -24.27
CA GLY A 363 -24.60 -7.07 -24.89
C GLY A 363 -23.44 -6.09 -24.65
N VAL A 364 -23.00 -5.40 -25.70
CA VAL A 364 -21.96 -4.35 -25.64
C VAL A 364 -22.31 -3.28 -24.60
N TRP A 365 -23.58 -2.91 -24.50
CA TRP A 365 -24.06 -1.97 -23.49
C TRP A 365 -23.74 -2.42 -22.04
N SER A 366 -23.91 -3.71 -21.73
CA SER A 366 -23.59 -4.22 -20.39
C SER A 366 -22.09 -4.19 -20.10
N MET A 367 -21.25 -4.46 -21.12
CA MET A 367 -19.81 -4.35 -21.01
C MET A 367 -19.38 -2.89 -20.75
N GLU A 368 -19.96 -1.95 -21.50
CA GLU A 368 -19.71 -0.52 -21.37
C GLU A 368 -20.06 -0.01 -19.96
N ALA A 369 -21.24 -0.39 -19.46
CA ALA A 369 -21.67 -0.03 -18.11
C ALA A 369 -20.72 -0.59 -17.03
N ASN A 370 -20.33 -1.86 -17.15
CA ASN A 370 -19.43 -2.50 -16.19
C ASN A 370 -18.02 -1.89 -16.19
N LEU A 371 -17.43 -1.70 -17.38
CA LEU A 371 -16.11 -1.08 -17.55
C LEU A 371 -16.13 0.38 -17.10
N GLY A 372 -17.21 1.12 -17.41
CA GLY A 372 -17.41 2.49 -16.93
C GLY A 372 -17.45 2.58 -15.40
N ALA A 373 -18.20 1.70 -14.74
CA ALA A 373 -18.25 1.66 -13.28
C ALA A 373 -16.88 1.30 -12.65
N MET A 374 -16.12 0.38 -13.24
CA MET A 374 -14.75 0.08 -12.79
C MET A 374 -13.80 1.27 -13.00
N ALA A 375 -13.94 2.00 -14.11
CA ALA A 375 -13.17 3.21 -14.36
C ALA A 375 -13.47 4.30 -13.33
N GLN A 376 -14.75 4.54 -13.02
CA GLN A 376 -15.18 5.49 -11.99
C GLN A 376 -14.65 5.13 -10.60
N ALA A 377 -14.73 3.85 -10.21
CA ALA A 377 -14.17 3.39 -8.95
C ALA A 377 -12.65 3.63 -8.89
N SER A 378 -11.95 3.40 -10.00
CA SER A 378 -10.50 3.59 -10.10
C SER A 378 -10.11 5.07 -10.00
N LEU A 379 -10.86 5.97 -10.66
CA LEU A 379 -10.69 7.42 -10.51
C LEU A 379 -10.95 7.89 -9.08
N ALA A 380 -12.01 7.38 -8.44
CA ALA A 380 -12.33 7.68 -7.04
C ALA A 380 -11.23 7.21 -6.08
N ALA A 381 -10.51 6.15 -6.45
CA ALA A 381 -9.30 5.70 -5.74
C ALA A 381 -8.03 6.49 -6.10
N HIS A 382 -8.15 7.59 -6.87
CA HIS A 382 -7.06 8.42 -7.38
C HIS A 382 -6.08 7.68 -8.30
N ALA A 383 -6.53 6.61 -8.97
CA ALA A 383 -5.75 5.92 -9.98
C ALA A 383 -6.00 6.51 -11.37
N ARG A 384 -4.96 6.56 -12.20
CA ARG A 384 -5.12 6.82 -13.64
C ARG A 384 -5.73 5.60 -14.33
N VAL A 385 -6.72 5.82 -15.19
CA VAL A 385 -7.46 4.75 -15.87
C VAL A 385 -6.97 4.57 -17.30
N TYR A 386 -6.70 3.31 -17.66
CA TYR A 386 -6.41 2.89 -19.01
C TYR A 386 -7.40 1.82 -19.44
N VAL A 387 -7.97 1.97 -20.62
CA VAL A 387 -8.92 1.01 -21.20
C VAL A 387 -8.23 0.38 -22.40
N MET A 388 -7.94 -0.91 -22.28
CA MET A 388 -7.20 -1.66 -23.28
C MET A 388 -8.13 -2.63 -24.01
N ASP A 389 -8.09 -2.60 -25.34
CA ASP A 389 -8.72 -3.62 -26.16
C ASP A 389 -7.73 -4.74 -26.57
N PHE A 390 -8.28 -5.91 -26.86
CA PHE A 390 -7.62 -6.95 -27.64
C PHE A 390 -8.49 -7.28 -28.84
N ALA A 391 -7.87 -7.41 -30.02
CA ALA A 391 -8.60 -7.74 -31.24
C ALA A 391 -9.28 -9.12 -31.13
N PHE A 392 -10.59 -9.15 -31.41
CA PHE A 392 -11.44 -10.33 -31.26
C PHE A 392 -12.04 -10.75 -32.61
N TYR A 393 -11.36 -11.63 -33.34
CA TYR A 393 -11.71 -12.00 -34.72
C TYR A 393 -12.90 -12.97 -34.93
N PRO A 394 -13.38 -13.76 -33.96
CA PRO A 394 -14.52 -14.69 -34.17
C PRO A 394 -15.86 -14.05 -34.57
N LYS A 395 -15.99 -12.71 -34.50
CA LYS A 395 -17.21 -11.97 -34.86
C LYS A 395 -16.99 -11.12 -36.09
N GLY A 396 -18.05 -10.77 -36.81
CA GLY A 396 -17.98 -9.91 -38.00
C GLY A 396 -17.42 -8.51 -37.71
N SER A 397 -16.92 -7.82 -38.75
CA SER A 397 -16.25 -6.52 -38.66
C SER A 397 -17.09 -5.45 -37.92
N ALA A 398 -18.39 -5.36 -38.20
CA ALA A 398 -19.28 -4.41 -37.54
C ALA A 398 -19.34 -4.62 -36.01
N TYR A 399 -19.37 -5.87 -35.55
CA TYR A 399 -19.36 -6.18 -34.11
C TYR A 399 -18.02 -5.78 -33.48
N ARG A 400 -16.90 -6.10 -34.15
CA ARG A 400 -15.55 -5.75 -33.67
C ARG A 400 -15.36 -4.24 -33.58
N GLN A 401 -15.84 -3.49 -34.58
CA GLN A 401 -15.82 -2.04 -34.55
C GLN A 401 -16.65 -1.50 -33.36
N GLY A 402 -17.86 -2.03 -33.14
CA GLY A 402 -18.68 -1.64 -31.99
C GLY A 402 -18.02 -1.92 -30.63
N MET A 403 -17.23 -2.98 -30.51
CA MET A 403 -16.41 -3.26 -29.33
C MET A 403 -15.31 -2.20 -29.15
N THR A 404 -14.54 -1.89 -30.19
CA THR A 404 -13.51 -0.84 -30.14
C THR A 404 -14.09 0.52 -29.76
N GLU A 405 -15.21 0.91 -30.38
CA GLU A 405 -15.90 2.17 -30.04
C GLU A 405 -16.40 2.19 -28.59
N MET A 406 -16.84 1.05 -28.05
CA MET A 406 -17.21 0.93 -26.64
C MET A 406 -16.03 1.22 -25.73
N TYR A 407 -14.85 0.61 -25.96
CA TYR A 407 -13.66 0.88 -25.15
C TYR A 407 -13.23 2.35 -25.21
N GLN A 408 -13.30 2.97 -26.40
CA GLN A 408 -13.03 4.39 -26.59
C GLN A 408 -13.99 5.29 -25.82
N ARG A 409 -15.30 4.97 -25.82
CA ARG A 409 -16.30 5.70 -25.02
C ARG A 409 -16.06 5.55 -23.53
N VAL A 410 -15.75 4.34 -23.03
CA VAL A 410 -15.42 4.13 -21.62
C VAL A 410 -14.23 5.00 -21.20
N ALA A 411 -13.15 5.02 -21.99
CA ALA A 411 -12.00 5.87 -21.68
C ALA A 411 -12.38 7.35 -21.67
N THR A 412 -13.01 7.83 -22.75
CA THR A 412 -13.36 9.25 -22.92
C THR A 412 -14.30 9.75 -21.81
N ASN A 413 -15.33 8.97 -21.49
CA ASN A 413 -16.33 9.34 -20.47
C ASN A 413 -15.80 9.31 -19.03
N ASN A 414 -14.63 8.69 -18.80
CA ASN A 414 -14.05 8.50 -17.47
C ASN A 414 -12.62 9.05 -17.40
N ALA A 415 -12.32 10.11 -18.16
CA ALA A 415 -11.00 10.78 -18.17
C ALA A 415 -9.82 9.80 -18.27
N GLY A 416 -10.04 8.67 -18.94
CA GLY A 416 -9.08 7.58 -19.11
C GLY A 416 -8.42 7.62 -20.46
N THR A 417 -7.40 6.79 -20.63
CA THR A 417 -6.69 6.63 -21.90
C THR A 417 -7.08 5.32 -22.55
N TYR A 418 -7.62 5.38 -23.77
CA TYR A 418 -7.83 4.20 -24.60
C TYR A 418 -6.55 3.88 -25.37
N PHE A 419 -6.23 2.59 -25.48
CA PHE A 419 -5.22 2.12 -26.43
C PHE A 419 -5.51 0.68 -26.88
N ALA A 420 -4.98 0.33 -28.06
CA ALA A 420 -5.14 -1.01 -28.61
C ALA A 420 -3.99 -1.94 -28.19
N GLY A 421 -4.26 -2.91 -27.32
CA GLY A 421 -3.24 -3.82 -26.79
C GLY A 421 -2.60 -4.67 -27.88
N SER A 422 -3.40 -5.16 -28.82
CA SER A 422 -2.93 -5.90 -30.00
C SER A 422 -2.79 -5.02 -31.25
N GLY A 423 -2.71 -3.69 -31.10
CA GLY A 423 -2.55 -2.76 -32.21
C GLY A 423 -1.31 -3.10 -33.04
N GLY A 424 -1.45 -3.10 -34.37
CA GLY A 424 -0.37 -3.40 -35.31
C GLY A 424 0.06 -4.88 -35.39
N ILE A 425 -0.54 -5.77 -34.62
CA ILE A 425 -0.22 -7.22 -34.67
C ILE A 425 -1.03 -7.89 -35.80
N PRO A 426 -0.37 -8.49 -36.82
CA PRO A 426 -1.08 -9.15 -37.91
C PRO A 426 -1.90 -10.35 -37.41
N PHE A 427 -3.11 -10.49 -37.92
CA PHE A 427 -3.96 -11.64 -37.64
C PHE A 427 -3.52 -12.86 -38.46
N THR A 428 -2.47 -13.53 -37.98
CA THR A 428 -1.90 -14.74 -38.61
C THR A 428 -1.67 -15.83 -37.58
N GLY A 429 -1.52 -17.08 -38.06
CA GLY A 429 -1.18 -18.23 -37.21
C GLY A 429 0.17 -18.10 -36.49
N THR A 430 1.00 -17.11 -36.84
CA THR A 430 2.22 -16.77 -36.10
C THR A 430 1.90 -16.13 -34.75
N TYR A 431 0.93 -15.22 -34.72
CA TYR A 431 0.60 -14.40 -33.55
C TYR A 431 -0.63 -14.89 -32.79
N TYR A 432 -1.55 -15.57 -33.47
CA TYR A 432 -2.80 -16.04 -32.88
C TYR A 432 -2.89 -17.57 -32.87
N HIS A 433 -3.54 -18.10 -31.84
CA HIS A 433 -3.97 -19.49 -31.79
C HIS A 433 -5.16 -19.75 -32.74
N PRO A 434 -5.46 -21.02 -33.09
CA PRO A 434 -6.55 -21.36 -34.01
C PRO A 434 -7.94 -20.87 -33.58
N ASP A 435 -8.13 -20.59 -32.29
CA ASP A 435 -9.36 -20.00 -31.73
C ASP A 435 -9.60 -18.54 -32.12
N GLN A 436 -8.62 -17.91 -32.77
CA GLN A 436 -8.70 -16.53 -33.28
C GLN A 436 -8.82 -15.45 -32.18
N VAL A 437 -8.52 -15.80 -30.93
CA VAL A 437 -8.62 -14.91 -29.77
C VAL A 437 -7.31 -14.84 -29.03
N HIS A 438 -6.74 -15.99 -28.67
CA HIS A 438 -5.57 -16.02 -27.81
C HIS A 438 -4.29 -15.75 -28.58
N LEU A 439 -3.47 -14.85 -28.06
CA LEU A 439 -2.20 -14.48 -28.64
C LEU A 439 -1.06 -15.39 -28.13
N LYS A 440 -0.14 -15.73 -29.05
CA LYS A 440 1.04 -16.58 -28.80
C LYS A 440 2.20 -15.79 -28.20
N ASP A 441 3.25 -16.51 -27.82
CA ASP A 441 4.56 -15.95 -27.42
C ASP A 441 5.06 -14.85 -28.36
N ALA A 442 4.91 -15.05 -29.68
CA ALA A 442 5.41 -14.12 -30.70
C ALA A 442 4.75 -12.73 -30.64
N ALA A 443 3.54 -12.62 -30.10
CA ALA A 443 2.80 -11.36 -30.01
C ALA A 443 3.12 -10.57 -28.73
N GLN A 444 3.60 -11.23 -27.68
CA GLN A 444 3.77 -10.62 -26.36
C GLN A 444 4.71 -9.40 -26.34
N PRO A 445 5.84 -9.37 -27.09
CA PRO A 445 6.69 -8.18 -27.14
C PRO A 445 6.00 -6.95 -27.73
N ALA A 446 5.17 -7.14 -28.76
CA ALA A 446 4.41 -6.03 -29.36
C ALA A 446 3.30 -5.53 -28.42
N ILE A 447 2.59 -6.44 -27.74
CA ILE A 447 1.61 -6.07 -26.70
C ILE A 447 2.28 -5.25 -25.60
N LEU A 448 3.43 -5.73 -25.09
CA LEU A 448 4.20 -5.05 -24.06
C LEU A 448 4.57 -3.62 -24.47
N GLU A 449 5.04 -3.43 -25.70
CA GLU A 449 5.42 -2.09 -26.17
C GLU A 449 4.19 -1.18 -26.34
N ASN A 450 3.07 -1.69 -26.86
CA ASN A 450 1.81 -0.93 -26.92
C ASN A 450 1.35 -0.48 -25.52
N VAL A 451 1.42 -1.37 -24.52
CA VAL A 451 1.09 -1.02 -23.13
C VAL A 451 2.07 0.01 -22.58
N TRP A 452 3.37 -0.18 -22.81
CA TRP A 452 4.39 0.75 -22.34
C TRP A 452 4.18 2.16 -22.90
N GLN A 453 3.93 2.30 -24.20
CA GLN A 453 3.69 3.59 -24.84
C GLN A 453 2.44 4.30 -24.28
N ALA A 454 1.42 3.56 -23.86
CA ALA A 454 0.26 4.13 -23.20
C ALA A 454 0.57 4.62 -21.77
N LEU A 455 1.43 3.92 -21.03
CA LEU A 455 1.75 4.24 -19.64
C LEU A 455 2.90 5.26 -19.49
N VAL A 456 3.85 5.32 -20.42
CA VAL A 456 5.07 6.15 -20.25
C VAL A 456 4.81 7.63 -19.92
N PRO A 457 3.76 8.31 -20.44
CA PRO A 457 3.54 9.72 -20.12
C PRO A 457 3.17 9.98 -18.65
N SER A 458 2.91 8.93 -17.88
CA SER A 458 2.41 9.01 -16.51
C SER A 458 3.42 8.53 -15.46
N PHE A 459 4.55 7.95 -15.85
CA PHE A 459 5.67 7.70 -14.96
C PHE A 459 6.61 8.90 -14.89
#